data_AF-A0A2E4F203-F1
#
_entry.id   AF-A0A2E4F203-F1
#
_cell.length_a   1.000
_cell.length_b   1.000
_cell.length_c   1.000
_cell.angle_alpha   90.00
_cell.angle_beta   90.00
_cell.angle_gamma   90.00
#
_symmetry.space_group_name_H-M   'P 1'
#
loop_
_entity.id
_entity.type
_entity.pdbx_description
1 polymer ?
#
loop_
_entity_poly.entity_id
_entity_poly.type
_entity_poly.pdbx_seq_one_letter_code
_entity_poly.pdbx_strand_id
1 'polypeptide(L)' 'MFDLPSEYETLLNILFLAVTGAIAYHGIRYRDSEGNTDFVRLLFGCIAAMFFVLVLFQDVLGVVRFH' A
#
# COMPACT_ATOMS: atom_id res chain seq x y z
N MET A 1 -11.16 0.04 23.99
CA MET A 1 -9.76 -0.17 23.61
C MET A 1 -9.65 -1.64 23.25
N PHE A 2 -9.54 -1.99 21.97
CA PHE A 2 -9.23 -3.38 21.59
C PHE A 2 -7.72 -3.54 21.80
N ASP A 3 -7.32 -4.18 22.89
CA ASP A 3 -5.92 -4.60 23.13
C ASP A 3 -5.64 -5.80 22.22
N LEU A 4 -5.36 -5.52 20.95
CA LEU A 4 -4.81 -6.51 20.03
C LEU A 4 -3.36 -6.79 20.45
N PRO A 5 -2.95 -8.06 20.63
CA PRO A 5 -1.56 -8.38 20.93
C PRO A 5 -0.63 -7.83 19.84
N SER A 6 0.54 -7.32 20.23
CA SER A 6 1.54 -6.73 19.32
C SER A 6 1.97 -7.66 18.17
N GLU A 7 1.84 -8.97 18.35
CA GLU A 7 2.06 -9.97 17.30
C GLU A 7 1.05 -9.84 16.15
N TYR A 8 -0.20 -9.46 16.43
CA TYR A 8 -1.22 -9.24 15.41
C TYR A 8 -1.05 -7.89 14.71
N GLU A 9 -0.54 -6.86 15.38
CA GLU A 9 -0.25 -5.57 14.73
C GLU A 9 0.74 -5.73 13.58
N THR A 10 1.84 -6.44 13.82
CA THR A 10 2.84 -6.69 12.78
C THR A 10 2.27 -7.51 11.62
N LEU A 11 1.47 -8.53 11.93
CA LEU A 11 0.81 -9.35 10.90
C LEU A 11 -0.17 -8.53 10.06
N LEU A 12 -0.97 -7.67 10.70
CA LEU A 12 -1.90 -6.77 10.04
C LEU A 12 -1.19 -5.73 9.18
N ASN A 13 -0.08 -5.16 9.66
CA ASN A 13 0.73 -4.21 8.90
C ASN A 13 1.34 -4.87 7.65
N ILE A 14 1.85 -6.10 7.77
CA ILE A 14 2.34 -6.87 6.63
C ILE A 14 1.21 -7.19 5.65
N LEU A 15 0.04 -7.60 6.14
CA LEU A 15 -1.12 -7.87 5.29
C LEU A 15 -1.58 -6.61 4.55
N PHE A 16 -1.68 -5.49 5.26
CA PHE A 16 -2.04 -4.19 4.71
C PHE A 16 -1.04 -3.75 3.65
N LEU A 17 0.26 -3.93 3.93
CA LEU A 17 1.33 -3.63 2.99
C LEU A 17 1.22 -4.50 1.74
N ALA A 18 1.01 -5.81 1.89
CA ALA A 18 0.88 -6.74 0.77
C ALA A 18 -0.32 -6.39 -0.13
N VAL A 19 -1.48 -6.10 0.48
CA VAL A 19 -2.70 -5.72 -0.25
C VAL A 19 -2.51 -4.37 -0.95
N THR A 20 -1.98 -3.37 -0.25
CA THR A 20 -1.73 -2.03 -0.83
C THR A 20 -0.74 -2.10 -1.99
N GLY A 21 0.31 -2.90 -1.87
CA GLY A 21 1.28 -3.14 -2.93
C GLY A 21 0.66 -3.81 -4.16
N ALA A 22 -0.22 -4.79 -3.95
CA ALA A 22 -0.95 -5.45 -5.04
C ALA A 22 -1.89 -4.48 -5.77
N ILE A 23 -2.62 -3.63 -5.04
CA ILE A 23 -3.49 -2.59 -5.60
C ILE A 23 -2.67 -1.55 -6.38
N ALA A 24 -1.54 -1.09 -5.84
CA ALA A 24 -0.65 -0.14 -6.49
C ALA A 24 -0.11 -0.72 -7.80
N TYR A 25 0.42 -1.94 -7.77
CA TYR A 25 0.93 -2.62 -8.96
C TYR A 25 -0.16 -2.79 -10.01
N HIS A 26 -1.35 -3.27 -9.61
CA HIS A 26 -2.47 -3.45 -10.52
C HIS A 26 -2.95 -2.11 -11.11
N GLY A 27 -3.10 -1.07 -10.28
CA GLY A 27 -3.57 0.25 -10.72
C GLY A 27 -2.62 0.95 -11.68
N ILE A 28 -1.31 0.81 -11.48
CA ILE A 28 -0.28 1.40 -12.35
C ILE A 28 -0.13 0.61 -13.66
N ARG A 29 -0.25 -0.72 -13.61
CA ARG A 29 -0.04 -1.60 -14.78
C ARG A 29 -1.31 -1.85 -15.58
N TYR A 30 -2.47 -1.45 -15.07
CA TYR A 30 -3.73 -1.61 -15.78
C TYR A 30 -3.71 -0.85 -17.10
N ARG A 31 -4.10 -1.54 -18.17
CA ARG A 31 -4.38 -0.97 -19.49
C ARG A 31 -5.73 -1.51 -19.93
N ASP A 32 -6.54 -0.67 -20.55
CA ASP A 32 -7.81 -1.13 -21.12
C ASP A 32 -7.58 -2.00 -22.37
N SER A 33 -8.67 -2.52 -22.95
CA SER A 33 -8.63 -3.38 -24.14
C SER A 33 -8.10 -2.68 -25.39
N GLU A 34 -8.09 -1.35 -25.41
CA GLU A 34 -7.55 -0.52 -26.50
C GLU A 34 -6.10 -0.08 -26.21
N GLY A 35 -5.57 -0.46 -25.04
CA GLY A 35 -4.23 -0.13 -24.61
C GLY A 35 -4.09 1.28 -24.04
N ASN A 36 -5.17 2.00 -23.78
CA ASN A 36 -5.11 3.31 -23.14
C ASN A 36 -5.01 3.16 -21.61
N THR A 37 -4.40 4.18 -21.01
CA THR A 37 -4.22 4.25 -19.56
C THR A 37 -5.41 4.99 -18.95
N ASP A 38 -6.14 4.32 -18.06
CA ASP A 38 -7.20 4.94 -17.25
C ASP A 38 -6.56 5.91 -16.23
N PHE A 39 -6.69 7.22 -16.47
CA PHE A 39 -6.05 8.25 -15.65
C PHE A 39 -6.44 8.17 -14.17
N VAL A 40 -7.71 7.85 -13.87
CA VAL A 40 -8.19 7.74 -12.48
C VAL A 40 -7.53 6.56 -11.79
N ARG A 41 -7.42 5.43 -12.50
CA ARG A 41 -6.82 4.21 -11.97
C ARG A 41 -5.32 4.34 -11.78
N LEU A 42 -4.64 5.03 -12.69
CA LEU A 42 -3.23 5.38 -12.56
C LEU A 42 -3.02 6.32 -11.36
N LEU A 43 -3.86 7.36 -11.21
CA LEU A 43 -3.79 8.28 -10.07
C LEU A 43 -3.97 7.52 -8.75
N PHE A 44 -4.99 6.66 -8.65
CA PHE A 44 -5.20 5.82 -7.46
C PHE A 44 -4.04 4.85 -7.22
N GLY A 45 -3.48 4.26 -8.29
CA GLY A 45 -2.31 3.40 -8.21
C GLY A 45 -1.07 4.13 -7.67
N CYS A 46 -0.83 5.36 -8.11
CA CYS A 46 0.26 6.20 -7.61
C CYS A 46 0.06 6.58 -6.14
N ILE A 47 -1.17 6.95 -5.73
CA ILE A 47 -1.47 7.24 -4.32
C ILE A 47 -1.27 5.99 -3.46
N ALA A 48 -1.76 4.83 -3.90
CA ALA A 48 -1.55 3.55 -3.22
C ALA A 48 -0.06 3.21 -3.10
N ALA A 49 0.75 3.47 -4.13
CA ALA A 49 2.20 3.28 -4.08
C ALA A 49 2.86 4.18 -3.02
N MET A 50 2.43 5.44 -2.89
CA MET A 50 2.92 6.34 -1.84
C MET A 50 2.60 5.81 -0.45
N PHE A 51 1.38 5.30 -0.22
CA PHE A 51 1.01 4.68 1.06
C PHE A 51 1.76 3.37 1.32
N PHE A 52 1.99 2.55 0.30
CA PHE A 52 2.81 1.34 0.41
C PHE A 52 4.22 1.68 0.92
N VAL A 53 4.86 2.67 0.30
CA VAL A 53 6.18 3.15 0.72
C VAL A 53 6.14 3.65 2.16
N LEU A 54 5.14 4.45 2.51
CA LEU A 54 4.99 5.01 3.84
C LEU A 54 4.86 3.92 4.92
N VAL A 55 3.97 2.94 4.72
CA VAL A 55 3.77 1.80 5.64
C VAL A 55 5.00 0.90 5.69
N LEU A 56 5.65 0.65 4.55
CA LEU A 56 6.89 -0.14 4.51
C LEU A 56 7.97 0.50 5.39
N PHE A 57 8.16 1.82 5.28
CA PHE A 57 9.22 2.52 5.99
C PHE A 57 8.90 2.80 7.46
N GLN A 58 7.65 3.09 7.81
CA GLN A 58 7.23 3.36 9.18
C GLN A 58 6.94 2.08 9.96
N ASP A 59 6.05 1.25 9.43
CA ASP A 59 5.43 0.15 10.20
C ASP A 59 6.20 -1.17 10.07
N VAL A 60 6.87 -1.42 8.94
CA VAL A 60 7.62 -2.66 8.71
C VAL A 60 9.10 -2.51 8.99
N LEU A 61 9.74 -1.48 8.42
CA LEU A 61 11.18 -1.25 8.59
C LEU A 61 11.50 -0.43 9.84
N GLY A 62 10.56 0.37 10.37
CA GLY A 62 10.77 1.21 11.55
C GLY A 62 11.83 2.31 11.36
N VAL A 63 12.21 2.62 10.12
CA VAL A 63 13.31 3.53 9.79
C VAL A 63 12.88 4.99 9.89
N VAL A 64 11.59 5.27 9.73
CA VAL A 64 11.05 6.63 9.75
C VAL A 64 9.98 6.71 10.84
N ARG A 65 10.21 7.53 11.86
CA ARG A 65 9.16 7.95 12.81
C ARG A 65 8.94 9.44 12.62
N PHE A 66 7.76 9.82 12.15
CA PHE A 66 7.34 11.21 12.18
C PHE A 66 6.84 11.52 13.59
N HIS A 67 7.49 12.47 14.26
CA HIS A 67 7.10 13.02 15.55
C HIS A 67 6.05 14.12 15.32
#